data_AF-I3VY33-F1
#
_entry.id   AF-I3VY33-F1
#
_cell.length_a   1.000
_cell.length_b   1.000
_cell.length_c   1.000
_cell.angle_alpha   90.00
_cell.angle_beta   90.00
_cell.angle_gamma   90.00
#
_symmetry.space_group_name_H-M   'P 1'
#
loop_
_entity.id
_entity.type
_entity.pdbx_description
1 polymer ?
#
loop_
_entity_poly.entity_id
_entity_poly.type
_entity_poly.pdbx_seq_one_letter_code
_entity_poly.pdbx_strand_id
1 'polypeptide(L)'
;MVEGLIGTLVGGILSWIGSYFSLREEFINQKKLNKREEIKKEKSAFLVLKDELEENKIVIRGYINFMDSNNKLYIDFRNDNINQVRDQAWKQVRERIFLCDDGITGEISKFYKVIYGMENADMMRKEDVDIMYNECKKLMNEIVEHVKKLEGELDRRKFVKFF
;
A
#
# COMPACT_ATOMS: atom_id res chain seq x y z
N MET A 1 24.71 2.76 -0.68
CA MET A 1 23.86 3.93 -0.34
C MET A 1 22.45 3.39 -0.27
N VAL A 2 21.98 3.03 0.93
CA VAL A 2 20.63 2.47 1.13
C VAL A 2 19.72 3.66 1.39
N GLU A 3 19.16 4.21 0.31
CA GLU A 3 18.07 5.19 0.40
C GLU A 3 16.94 4.56 1.21
N GLY A 4 16.46 5.30 2.20
CA GLY A 4 15.68 4.72 3.27
C GLY A 4 14.33 4.21 2.80
N LEU A 5 14.01 3.02 3.32
CA LEU A 5 12.77 2.24 3.23
C LEU A 5 11.47 3.03 3.00
N ILE A 6 11.41 4.20 3.59
CA ILE A 6 10.21 4.98 3.77
C ILE A 6 9.97 5.92 2.59
N GLY A 7 11.02 6.33 1.86
CA GLY A 7 10.84 7.09 0.61
C GLY A 7 10.04 6.30 -0.43
N THR A 8 10.36 5.00 -0.58
CA THR A 8 9.65 4.07 -1.47
C THR A 8 8.26 3.72 -0.94
N LEU A 9 8.15 3.28 0.33
CA LEU A 9 6.86 2.99 0.97
C LEU A 9 5.85 4.14 0.86
N VAL A 10 6.29 5.39 1.08
CA VAL A 10 5.40 6.58 1.13
C VAL A 10 5.05 7.11 -0.24
N GLY A 11 6.00 7.12 -1.18
CA GLY A 11 5.80 7.67 -2.51
C GLY A 11 4.69 6.95 -3.28
N GLY A 12 4.70 5.62 -3.24
CA GLY A 12 3.70 4.78 -3.88
C GLY A 12 2.29 4.98 -3.31
N ILE A 13 2.19 5.03 -1.98
CA ILE A 13 0.93 5.29 -1.29
C ILE A 13 0.38 6.67 -1.63
N LEU A 14 1.22 7.71 -1.61
CA LEU A 14 0.78 9.06 -1.98
C LEU A 14 0.22 9.11 -3.38
N SER A 15 0.86 8.39 -4.31
CA SER A 15 0.42 8.29 -5.70
C SER A 15 -0.93 7.55 -5.82
N TRP A 16 -1.09 6.46 -5.08
CA TRP A 16 -2.35 5.70 -5.02
C TRP A 16 -3.49 6.51 -4.38
N ILE A 17 -3.27 7.11 -3.20
CA ILE A 17 -4.22 7.95 -2.50
C ILE A 17 -4.62 9.13 -3.37
N GLY A 18 -3.63 9.84 -3.94
CA GLY A 18 -3.88 10.96 -4.85
C GLY A 18 -4.81 10.53 -5.98
N SER A 19 -4.46 9.43 -6.65
CA SER A 19 -5.28 8.87 -7.71
C SER A 19 -6.69 8.47 -7.24
N TYR A 20 -6.83 7.75 -6.13
CA TYR A 20 -8.12 7.26 -5.61
C TYR A 20 -9.05 8.37 -5.12
N PHE A 21 -8.53 9.35 -4.37
CA PHE A 21 -9.34 10.46 -3.88
C PHE A 21 -9.67 11.45 -4.99
N SER A 22 -8.76 11.72 -5.92
CA SER A 22 -9.07 12.51 -7.12
C SER A 22 -10.17 11.86 -7.96
N LEU A 23 -10.19 10.52 -8.06
CA LEU A 23 -11.31 9.80 -8.68
C LEU A 23 -12.64 10.08 -7.99
N ARG A 24 -12.68 9.98 -6.66
CA ARG A 24 -13.92 10.22 -5.90
C ARG A 24 -14.40 11.66 -5.98
N GLU A 25 -13.51 12.65 -5.91
CA GLU A 25 -13.87 14.06 -6.09
C GLU A 25 -14.38 14.33 -7.51
N GLU A 26 -13.74 13.75 -8.55
CA GLU A 26 -14.22 13.81 -9.93
C GLU A 26 -15.63 13.22 -10.07
N PHE A 27 -15.98 12.14 -9.36
CA PHE A 27 -17.34 11.57 -9.39
C PHE A 27 -18.39 12.47 -8.74
N ILE A 28 -18.05 13.11 -7.62
CA ILE A 28 -18.96 14.03 -6.93
C ILE A 28 -19.23 15.25 -7.82
N ASN A 29 -18.20 15.76 -8.49
CA ASN A 29 -18.27 16.97 -9.31
C ASN A 29 -18.75 16.73 -10.75
N GLN A 30 -18.48 15.55 -11.32
CA GLN A 30 -18.89 15.16 -12.67
C GLN A 30 -19.77 13.91 -12.60
N LYS A 31 -21.10 14.09 -12.64
CA LYS A 31 -22.08 13.00 -12.89
C LYS A 31 -21.87 12.25 -14.24
N LYS A 32 -20.77 12.47 -14.97
CA LYS A 32 -20.61 12.21 -16.40
C LYS A 32 -19.31 11.52 -16.82
N LEU A 33 -18.56 10.87 -15.93
CA LEU A 33 -17.57 9.91 -16.42
C LEU A 33 -18.28 8.65 -16.91
N ASN A 34 -17.83 8.11 -18.05
CA ASN A 34 -18.25 6.79 -18.47
C ASN A 34 -17.76 5.81 -17.40
N LYS A 35 -18.66 5.06 -16.76
CA LYS A 35 -18.34 4.08 -15.71
C LYS A 35 -17.19 3.12 -16.10
N ARG A 36 -16.95 2.92 -17.40
CA ARG A 36 -15.79 2.19 -17.92
C ARG A 36 -14.45 2.88 -17.67
N GLU A 37 -14.37 4.20 -17.79
CA GLU A 37 -13.14 4.97 -17.51
C GLU A 37 -12.84 5.01 -16.02
N GLU A 38 -13.86 5.09 -15.18
CA GLU A 38 -13.74 4.94 -13.73
C GLU A 38 -13.07 3.60 -13.37
N ILE A 39 -13.62 2.48 -13.84
CA ILE A 39 -13.08 1.15 -13.55
C ILE A 39 -11.63 1.02 -14.06
N LYS A 40 -11.28 1.63 -15.20
CA LYS A 40 -9.90 1.65 -15.71
C LYS A 40 -8.95 2.41 -14.81
N LYS A 41 -9.32 3.62 -14.37
CA LYS A 41 -8.48 4.44 -13.50
C LYS A 41 -8.34 3.79 -12.12
N GLU A 42 -9.42 3.25 -11.56
CA GLU A 42 -9.38 2.48 -10.32
C GLU A 42 -8.45 1.26 -10.43
N LYS A 43 -8.60 0.46 -11.49
CA LYS A 43 -7.71 -0.67 -11.78
C LYS A 43 -6.24 -0.24 -11.83
N SER A 44 -5.95 0.87 -12.53
CA SER A 44 -4.58 1.40 -12.64
C SER A 44 -4.01 1.79 -11.29
N ALA A 45 -4.80 2.43 -10.42
CA ALA A 45 -4.37 2.80 -9.08
C ALA A 45 -4.03 1.53 -8.27
N PHE A 46 -4.89 0.51 -8.28
CA PHE A 46 -4.62 -0.74 -7.57
C PHE A 46 -3.39 -1.50 -8.10
N LEU A 47 -3.10 -1.45 -9.40
CA LEU A 47 -1.89 -2.04 -9.96
C LEU A 47 -0.62 -1.33 -9.47
N VAL A 48 -0.60 0.00 -9.45
CA VAL A 48 0.51 0.76 -8.86
C VAL A 48 0.72 0.35 -7.40
N LEU A 49 -0.35 0.29 -6.61
CA LEU A 49 -0.26 -0.12 -5.20
C LEU A 49 0.28 -1.55 -5.04
N LYS A 50 -0.10 -2.48 -5.92
CA LYS A 50 0.42 -3.85 -5.90
C LYS A 50 1.93 -3.88 -6.12
N ASP A 51 2.42 -3.16 -7.13
CA ASP A 51 3.84 -3.16 -7.47
C ASP A 51 4.67 -2.55 -6.32
N GLU A 52 4.15 -1.52 -5.68
CA GLU A 52 4.74 -0.92 -4.47
C GLU A 52 4.77 -1.91 -3.29
N LEU A 53 3.68 -2.66 -3.06
CA LEU A 53 3.67 -3.70 -2.03
C LEU A 53 4.69 -4.83 -2.32
N GLU A 54 4.99 -5.12 -3.59
CA GLU A 54 6.06 -6.06 -3.97
C GLU A 54 7.43 -5.54 -3.55
N GLU A 55 7.72 -4.27 -3.80
CA GLU A 55 8.97 -3.62 -3.34
C GLU A 55 9.07 -3.61 -1.81
N ASN A 56 7.98 -3.23 -1.14
CA ASN A 56 7.89 -3.19 0.31
C ASN A 56 8.10 -4.58 0.93
N LYS A 57 7.58 -5.63 0.29
CA LYS A 57 7.78 -7.00 0.74
C LYS A 57 9.25 -7.43 0.68
N ILE A 58 10.00 -7.03 -0.36
CA ILE A 58 11.45 -7.30 -0.48
C ILE A 58 12.19 -6.64 0.68
N VAL A 59 11.85 -5.38 0.93
CA VAL A 59 12.33 -4.57 2.04
C VAL A 59 12.08 -5.25 3.40
N ILE A 60 10.85 -5.66 3.69
CA ILE A 60 10.47 -6.32 4.94
C ILE A 60 11.24 -7.63 5.10
N ARG A 61 11.41 -8.38 4.00
CA ARG A 61 12.22 -9.59 3.98
C ARG A 61 13.68 -9.31 4.30
N GLY A 62 14.21 -8.16 3.89
CA GLY A 62 15.54 -7.67 4.26
C GLY A 62 15.73 -7.59 5.77
N TYR A 63 14.73 -7.11 6.52
CA TYR A 63 14.78 -7.07 7.98
C TYR A 63 14.77 -8.45 8.63
N ILE A 64 13.93 -9.36 8.13
CA ILE A 64 13.92 -10.76 8.58
C ILE A 64 15.30 -11.37 8.37
N ASN A 65 15.86 -11.22 7.17
CA ASN A 65 17.19 -11.76 6.83
C ASN A 65 18.30 -11.13 7.68
N PHE A 66 18.23 -9.82 7.97
CA PHE A 66 19.17 -9.14 8.86
C PHE A 66 19.12 -9.74 10.27
N MET A 67 17.92 -9.90 10.83
CA MET A 67 17.73 -10.49 12.15
C MET A 67 18.21 -11.95 12.20
N ASP A 68 17.88 -12.75 11.18
CA ASP A 68 18.34 -14.13 11.06
C ASP A 68 19.87 -14.22 11.01
N SER A 69 20.51 -13.41 10.15
CA SER A 69 21.96 -13.45 9.94
C SER A 69 22.76 -12.99 11.17
N ASN A 70 22.16 -12.15 12.01
CA ASN A 70 22.79 -11.64 13.22
C ASN A 70 22.30 -12.32 14.51
N ASN A 71 21.46 -13.37 14.39
CA ASN A 71 20.83 -14.07 15.50
C ASN A 71 20.10 -13.13 16.49
N LYS A 72 19.36 -12.15 15.94
CA LYS A 72 18.62 -11.13 16.69
C LYS A 72 17.12 -11.42 16.70
N LEU A 73 16.46 -11.03 17.79
CA LEU A 73 15.00 -11.07 17.94
C LEU A 73 14.33 -9.72 17.68
N TYR A 74 15.13 -8.66 17.50
CA TYR A 74 14.66 -7.31 17.20
C TYR A 74 15.74 -6.53 16.45
N ILE A 75 15.29 -5.48 15.76
CA ILE A 75 16.14 -4.40 15.23
C ILE A 75 16.05 -3.23 16.21
N ASP A 76 17.20 -2.68 16.57
CA ASP A 76 17.29 -1.38 17.27
C ASP A 76 17.72 -0.33 16.24
N PHE A 77 16.79 0.54 15.84
CA PHE A 77 17.07 1.53 14.78
C PHE A 77 18.12 2.58 15.19
N ARG A 78 18.38 2.76 16.49
CA ARG A 78 19.39 3.71 16.98
C ARG A 78 20.79 3.12 16.91
N ASN A 79 20.91 1.81 17.14
CA ASN A 79 22.20 1.14 17.32
C ASN A 79 22.60 0.28 16.11
N ASP A 80 21.65 -0.17 15.30
CA ASP A 80 21.90 -1.11 14.20
C ASP A 80 22.26 -0.44 12.87
N ASN A 81 22.43 0.90 12.86
CA ASN A 81 22.71 1.70 11.65
C ASN A 81 21.72 1.45 10.50
N ILE A 82 20.47 1.12 10.84
CA ILE A 82 19.38 0.98 9.88
C ILE A 82 18.67 2.34 9.82
N ASN A 83 18.69 2.95 8.64
CA ASN A 83 18.10 4.28 8.43
C ASN A 83 16.59 4.24 8.72
N GLN A 84 16.19 4.85 9.84
CA GLN A 84 14.83 5.27 10.10
C GLN A 84 14.57 6.53 9.26
N VAL A 85 13.66 6.47 8.30
CA VAL A 85 13.27 7.66 7.52
C VAL A 85 11.90 8.15 7.99
N ARG A 86 11.89 9.06 8.96
CA ARG A 86 10.69 9.82 9.32
C ARG A 86 10.50 10.96 8.34
N ASP A 87 9.66 10.79 7.33
CA ASP A 87 9.42 11.86 6.34
C ASP A 87 8.07 12.58 6.55
N GLN A 88 8.06 13.90 6.33
CA GLN A 88 6.87 14.77 6.35
C GLN A 88 5.79 14.31 5.36
N ALA A 89 6.18 13.61 4.30
CA ALA A 89 5.30 13.00 3.30
C ALA A 89 4.25 12.05 3.95
N TRP A 90 4.60 11.34 5.02
CA TRP A 90 3.66 10.50 5.77
C TRP A 90 2.52 11.25 6.43
N LYS A 91 2.74 12.51 6.85
CA LYS A 91 1.70 13.29 7.52
C LYS A 91 0.50 13.52 6.60
N GLN A 92 0.77 13.77 5.31
CA GLN A 92 -0.25 13.95 4.28
C GLN A 92 -0.94 12.63 3.91
N VAL A 93 -0.18 11.52 3.89
CA VAL A 93 -0.73 10.16 3.69
C VAL A 93 -1.72 9.80 4.78
N ARG A 94 -1.37 10.09 6.05
CA ARG A 94 -2.13 9.67 7.23
C ARG A 94 -3.56 10.18 7.18
N GLU A 95 -3.77 11.47 6.97
CA GLU A 95 -5.12 12.04 7.01
C GLU A 95 -6.04 11.41 5.96
N ARG A 96 -5.50 10.99 4.81
CA ARG A 96 -6.27 10.41 3.71
C ARG A 96 -6.45 8.89 3.83
N ILE A 97 -5.41 8.14 4.21
CA ILE A 97 -5.53 6.69 4.40
C ILE A 97 -6.48 6.35 5.54
N PHE A 98 -6.55 7.19 6.57
CA PHE A 98 -7.42 6.92 7.73
C PHE A 98 -8.91 7.14 7.43
N LEU A 99 -9.25 7.77 6.29
CA LEU A 99 -10.64 7.92 5.80
C LEU A 99 -11.13 6.68 5.04
N CYS A 100 -10.26 5.71 4.77
CA CYS A 100 -10.62 4.43 4.18
C CYS A 100 -10.96 3.44 5.29
N ASP A 101 -12.22 3.08 5.42
CA ASP A 101 -12.71 2.17 6.47
C ASP A 101 -13.49 0.96 5.93
N ASP A 102 -13.77 0.92 4.62
CA ASP A 102 -14.54 -0.14 3.98
C ASP A 102 -13.74 -0.94 2.94
N GLY A 103 -14.14 -2.21 2.78
CA GLY A 103 -13.61 -3.13 1.78
C GLY A 103 -12.08 -3.21 1.75
N ILE A 104 -11.53 -3.28 0.53
CA ILE A 104 -10.08 -3.37 0.32
C ILE A 104 -9.35 -2.10 0.77
N THR A 105 -9.99 -0.93 0.69
CA THR A 105 -9.41 0.32 1.14
C THR A 105 -9.25 0.38 2.65
N GLY A 106 -10.16 -0.24 3.40
CA GLY A 106 -10.03 -0.44 4.84
C GLY A 106 -8.87 -1.38 5.22
N GLU A 107 -8.68 -2.47 4.49
CA GLU A 107 -7.53 -3.39 4.71
C GLU A 107 -6.19 -2.70 4.38
N ILE A 108 -6.13 -1.93 3.30
CA ILE A 108 -4.99 -1.05 2.98
C ILE A 108 -4.70 -0.09 4.14
N SER A 109 -5.74 0.56 4.67
CA SER A 109 -5.62 1.50 5.79
C SER A 109 -5.06 0.82 7.04
N LYS A 110 -5.56 -0.37 7.38
CA LYS A 110 -5.08 -1.15 8.54
C LYS A 110 -3.61 -1.52 8.39
N PHE A 111 -3.20 -2.03 7.23
CA PHE A 111 -1.81 -2.40 6.97
C PHE A 111 -0.86 -1.21 7.17
N TYR A 112 -1.20 -0.05 6.61
CA TYR A 112 -0.35 1.13 6.74
C TYR A 112 -0.36 1.77 8.14
N LYS A 113 -1.43 1.59 8.92
CA LYS A 113 -1.42 1.93 10.36
C LYS A 113 -0.40 1.10 11.14
N VAL A 114 -0.27 -0.18 10.81
CA VAL A 114 0.70 -1.09 11.43
C VAL A 114 2.13 -0.65 11.07
N ILE A 115 2.42 -0.41 9.79
CA ILE A 115 3.72 0.13 9.35
C ILE A 115 4.06 1.43 10.08
N TYR A 116 3.09 2.35 10.16
CA TYR A 116 3.27 3.62 10.84
C TYR A 116 3.58 3.45 12.33
N GLY A 117 2.88 2.55 13.04
CA GLY A 117 3.16 2.27 14.44
C GLY A 117 4.60 1.79 14.67
N MET A 118 5.10 0.96 13.76
CA MET A 118 6.46 0.41 13.86
C MET A 118 7.55 1.42 13.51
N GLU A 119 7.31 2.37 12.61
CA GLU A 119 8.23 3.47 12.29
C GLU A 119 8.50 4.39 13.50
N ASN A 120 7.48 4.57 14.35
CA ASN A 120 7.62 5.41 15.55
C ASN A 120 8.22 4.65 16.72
N ALA A 121 8.43 3.34 16.59
CA ALA A 121 9.08 2.52 17.59
C ALA A 121 10.61 2.62 17.46
N ASP A 122 11.30 2.76 18.57
CA ASP A 122 12.77 2.71 18.59
C ASP A 122 13.31 1.31 18.29
N MET A 123 12.47 0.29 18.49
CA MET A 123 12.78 -1.11 18.25
C MET A 123 11.65 -1.78 17.46
N MET A 124 12.02 -2.73 16.62
CA MET A 124 11.07 -3.55 15.86
C MET A 124 11.36 -5.03 16.13
N ARG A 125 10.40 -5.74 16.73
CA ARG A 125 10.59 -7.16 17.06
C ARG A 125 10.38 -8.01 15.82
N LYS A 126 11.08 -9.15 15.75
CA LYS A 126 10.99 -10.08 14.63
C LYS A 126 9.57 -10.55 14.35
N GLU A 127 8.82 -10.86 15.41
CA GLU A 127 7.40 -11.25 15.31
C GLU A 127 6.55 -10.17 14.63
N ASP A 128 6.77 -8.90 14.97
CA ASP A 128 6.07 -7.76 14.37
C ASP A 128 6.42 -7.66 12.85
N VAL A 129 7.68 -7.90 12.48
CA VAL A 129 8.12 -7.94 11.06
C VAL A 129 7.51 -9.11 10.29
N ASP A 130 7.45 -10.29 10.90
CA ASP A 130 6.85 -11.48 10.29
C ASP A 130 5.34 -11.29 10.08
N ILE A 131 4.64 -10.67 11.04
CA ILE A 131 3.23 -10.27 10.89
C ILE A 131 3.08 -9.31 9.71
N MET A 132 3.91 -8.26 9.64
CA MET A 132 3.88 -7.28 8.56
C MET A 132 4.14 -7.93 7.19
N TYR A 133 5.08 -8.88 7.10
CA TYR A 133 5.35 -9.61 5.87
C TYR A 133 4.14 -10.43 5.40
N ASN A 134 3.46 -11.08 6.33
CA ASN A 134 2.28 -11.88 6.04
C ASN A 134 1.06 -11.02 5.66
N GLU A 135 0.83 -9.92 6.36
CA GLU A 135 -0.23 -8.96 6.02
C GLU A 135 0.02 -8.31 4.66
N CYS A 136 1.28 -7.96 4.33
CA CYS A 136 1.64 -7.46 3.00
C CYS A 136 1.26 -8.46 1.90
N LYS A 137 1.61 -9.74 2.08
CA LYS A 137 1.25 -10.82 1.13
C LYS A 137 -0.27 -11.00 1.01
N LYS A 138 -0.99 -10.97 2.14
CA LYS A 138 -2.45 -11.08 2.17
C LYS A 138 -3.08 -9.93 1.39
N LEU A 139 -2.67 -8.70 1.67
CA LEU A 139 -3.17 -7.50 1.01
C LEU A 139 -2.88 -7.50 -0.50
N MET A 140 -1.68 -7.92 -0.91
CA MET A 140 -1.36 -8.09 -2.33
C MET A 140 -2.34 -9.06 -3.02
N ASN A 141 -2.67 -10.18 -2.39
CA ASN A 141 -3.62 -11.14 -2.96
C ASN A 141 -5.02 -10.53 -3.07
N GLU A 142 -5.47 -9.77 -2.06
CA GLU A 142 -6.76 -9.08 -2.11
C GLU A 142 -6.80 -8.04 -3.25
N ILE A 143 -5.70 -7.31 -3.47
CA ILE A 143 -5.57 -6.36 -4.58
C ILE A 143 -5.64 -7.09 -5.92
N VAL A 144 -4.94 -8.22 -6.07
CA VAL A 144 -5.00 -9.03 -7.29
C VAL A 144 -6.44 -9.49 -7.57
N GLU A 145 -7.15 -9.97 -6.55
CA GLU A 145 -8.55 -10.40 -6.70
C GLU A 145 -9.49 -9.23 -7.01
N HIS A 146 -9.26 -8.05 -6.44
CA HIS A 146 -10.03 -6.85 -6.78
C HIS A 146 -9.78 -6.41 -8.22
N VAL A 147 -8.51 -6.38 -8.67
CA VAL A 147 -8.14 -6.08 -10.06
C VAL A 147 -8.82 -7.04 -11.03
N LYS A 148 -8.85 -8.35 -10.74
CA LYS A 148 -9.55 -9.34 -11.57
C LYS A 148 -11.06 -9.07 -11.65
N LYS A 149 -11.70 -8.64 -10.55
CA LYS A 149 -13.12 -8.24 -10.56
C LYS A 149 -13.35 -7.04 -11.47
N LEU A 150 -12.50 -6.02 -11.38
CA LEU A 150 -12.56 -4.84 -12.25
C LEU A 150 -12.36 -5.21 -13.72
N GLU A 151 -11.46 -6.14 -14.05
CA GLU A 151 -11.29 -6.67 -15.40
C GLU A 151 -12.56 -7.36 -15.92
N GLY A 152 -13.17 -8.24 -15.11
CA GLY A 152 -14.43 -8.89 -15.46
C GLY A 152 -15.59 -7.90 -15.66
N GLU A 153 -15.61 -6.78 -14.95
CA GLU A 153 -16.55 -5.69 -15.21
C GLU A 153 -16.28 -4.95 -16.52
N LEU A 154 -15.01 -4.66 -16.83
CA LEU A 154 -14.63 -4.03 -18.09
C LEU A 154 -15.01 -4.91 -19.29
N ASP A 155 -14.81 -6.22 -19.18
CA ASP A 155 -15.14 -7.17 -20.24
C ASP A 155 -16.64 -7.30 -20.43
N ARG A 156 -17.44 -7.46 -19.36
CA ARG A 156 -18.92 -7.42 -19.46
C ARG A 156 -19.42 -6.17 -20.17
N ARG A 157 -18.82 -5.01 -19.88
CA ARG A 157 -19.19 -3.73 -20.50
C ARG A 157 -18.70 -3.56 -21.94
N LYS A 158 -17.75 -4.37 -22.44
CA LYS A 158 -17.41 -4.40 -23.88
C LYS A 158 -18.58 -4.97 -24.70
N PHE A 159 -19.29 -5.96 -24.18
CA PHE A 159 -20.35 -6.66 -24.92
C PHE A 159 -21.71 -5.96 -24.92
N VAL A 160 -21.97 -5.06 -23.95
CA VAL A 160 -23.24 -4.30 -23.88
C VAL A 160 -23.36 -3.25 -25.00
N LYS A 161 -22.27 -2.91 -25.71
CA LYS A 161 -22.31 -1.95 -26.84
C LYS A 161 -22.76 -2.55 -28.18
N PHE A 162 -23.08 -3.85 -28.23
CA PHE A 162 -23.41 -4.57 -29.48
C PHE A 162 -24.86 -5.09 -29.54
N PHE A 163 -25.74 -4.66 -28.62
CA PHE A 163 -27.17 -4.98 -28.64
C PHE A 163 -28.00 -3.70 -28.55
#